data_AF-A0A535PCC9-F1
#
_entry.id   AF-A0A535PCC9-F1
#
_cell.length_a   1.000
_cell.length_b   1.000
_cell.length_c   1.000
_cell.angle_alpha   90.00
_cell.angle_beta   90.00
_cell.angle_gamma   90.00
#
_symmetry.space_group_name_H-M   'P 1'
#
loop_
_entity.id
_entity.type
_entity.pdbx_description
1 polymer ?
#
loop_
_entity_poly.entity_id
_entity_poly.type
_entity_poly.pdbx_seq_one_letter_code
_entity_poly.pdbx_strand_id
1 'polypeptide(L)'
;MATHPLRLGYKASAEQFGPRPLLDFTSEAEERGFDSVWISDHFQPWRHTNGHAPFALSWLGSAAERTKRVILGTSVLTPTFRYQPAIIAQAFGTLGVLY
;
A
#
# COMPACT_ATOMS: atom_id res chain seq x y z
N MET A 1 -16.49 28.46 -2.65
CA MET A 1 -15.47 27.56 -3.23
C MET A 1 -15.11 26.55 -2.17
N ALA A 2 -15.20 25.24 -2.44
CA ALA A 2 -14.79 24.24 -1.48
C ALA A 2 -13.26 24.31 -1.32
N THR A 3 -12.77 24.48 -0.10
CA THR A 3 -11.35 24.39 0.21
C THR A 3 -11.02 22.90 0.39
N HIS A 4 -10.24 22.33 -0.53
CA HIS A 4 -9.65 21.02 -0.33
C HIS A 4 -8.34 21.21 0.42
N PRO A 5 -8.24 20.83 1.71
CA PRO A 5 -6.98 20.95 2.44
C PRO A 5 -5.91 20.09 1.78
N LEU A 6 -4.67 20.60 1.72
CA LEU A 6 -3.52 19.81 1.29
C LEU A 6 -3.38 18.59 2.19
N ARG A 7 -3.18 17.42 1.58
CA ARG A 7 -2.89 16.16 2.28
C ARG A 7 -1.49 15.68 1.94
N LEU A 8 -0.79 15.16 2.93
CA LEU A 8 0.56 14.62 2.79
C LEU A 8 0.51 13.09 2.94
N GLY A 9 0.96 12.38 1.91
CA GLY A 9 1.03 10.92 1.89
C GLY A 9 2.46 10.40 1.90
N TYR A 10 2.64 9.18 2.40
CA TYR A 10 3.90 8.45 2.37
C TYR A 10 3.88 7.36 1.29
N LYS A 11 4.94 7.24 0.50
CA LYS A 11 5.10 6.15 -0.48
C LYS A 11 5.94 5.04 0.15
N ALA A 12 5.30 3.92 0.47
CA ALA A 12 5.96 2.72 0.93
C ALA A 12 6.65 2.01 -0.25
N SER A 13 7.95 2.20 -0.37
CA SER A 13 8.79 1.65 -1.46
C SER A 13 9.01 0.13 -1.33
N ALA A 14 8.06 -0.64 -1.84
CA ALA A 14 8.14 -2.10 -2.01
C ALA A 14 9.42 -2.56 -2.74
N GLU A 15 9.97 -1.70 -3.58
CA GLU A 15 11.16 -1.94 -4.38
C GLU A 15 12.44 -1.95 -3.55
N GLN A 16 12.43 -1.20 -2.43
CA GLN A 16 13.60 -0.92 -1.61
C GLN A 16 13.64 -1.72 -0.31
N PHE A 17 12.49 -2.11 0.23
CA PHE A 17 12.41 -2.77 1.54
C PHE A 17 11.59 -4.05 1.50
N GLY A 18 11.99 -5.04 2.31
CA GLY A 18 11.21 -6.24 2.56
C GLY A 18 9.89 -5.95 3.29
N PRO A 19 8.97 -6.94 3.38
CA PRO A 19 7.60 -6.72 3.86
C PRO A 19 7.51 -6.24 5.31
N ARG A 20 8.35 -6.76 6.23
CA ARG A 20 8.31 -6.39 7.65
C ARG A 20 8.75 -4.94 7.88
N PRO A 21 9.95 -4.50 7.45
CA PRO A 21 10.34 -3.09 7.58
C PRO A 21 9.33 -2.14 6.91
N LEU A 22 8.76 -2.54 5.77
CA LEU A 22 7.76 -1.72 5.08
C LEU A 22 6.49 -1.50 5.91
N LEU A 23 6.05 -2.51 6.68
CA LEU A 23 4.96 -2.35 7.64
C LEU A 23 5.34 -1.46 8.82
N ASP A 24 6.57 -1.58 9.33
CA ASP A 24 7.02 -0.78 10.46
C ASP A 24 7.09 0.72 10.08
N PHE A 25 7.56 1.04 8.86
CA PHE A 25 7.50 2.41 8.33
C PHE A 25 6.07 2.92 8.11
N THR A 26 5.11 2.04 7.88
CA THR A 26 3.70 2.43 7.69
C THR A 26 3.08 2.87 9.00
N SER A 27 3.34 2.13 10.08
CA SER A 27 2.96 2.53 11.43
C SER A 27 3.62 3.86 11.81
N GLU A 28 4.93 4.02 11.52
CA GLU A 28 5.61 5.29 11.77
C GLU A 28 4.99 6.44 10.95
N ALA A 29 4.67 6.24 9.67
CA ALA A 29 4.03 7.28 8.86
C ALA A 29 2.69 7.75 9.47
N GLU A 30 1.88 6.84 9.99
CA GLU A 30 0.65 7.21 10.69
C GLU A 30 0.91 8.02 11.97
N GLU A 31 1.86 7.56 12.79
CA GLU A 31 2.26 8.23 14.05
C GLU A 31 2.84 9.64 13.79
N ARG A 32 3.50 9.84 12.65
CA ARG A 32 4.04 11.13 12.21
C ARG A 32 3.00 12.07 11.60
N GLY A 33 1.74 11.64 11.50
CA GLY A 33 0.64 12.49 11.05
C GLY A 33 0.43 12.54 9.54
N PHE A 34 0.99 11.60 8.76
CA PHE A 34 0.65 11.48 7.34
C PHE A 34 -0.84 11.11 7.18
N ASP A 35 -1.44 11.51 6.06
CA ASP A 35 -2.85 11.27 5.75
C ASP A 35 -3.09 9.95 5.01
N SER A 36 -2.06 9.44 4.34
CA SER A 36 -2.17 8.23 3.51
C SER A 36 -0.84 7.52 3.34
N VAL A 37 -0.89 6.21 3.06
CA VAL A 37 0.27 5.40 2.69
C VAL A 37 -0.02 4.58 1.44
N TRP A 38 0.92 4.61 0.49
CA TRP A 38 0.74 4.00 -0.83
C TRP A 38 1.84 2.99 -1.14
N ILE A 39 1.48 1.82 -1.67
CA ILE A 39 2.42 0.77 -2.08
C ILE A 39 2.36 0.53 -3.59
N SER A 40 3.51 0.33 -4.26
CA SER A 40 3.51 -0.15 -5.66
C SER A 40 3.29 -1.66 -5.70
N ASP A 41 2.50 -2.18 -6.66
CA ASP A 41 2.33 -3.63 -6.82
C ASP A 41 3.24 -4.17 -7.94
N HIS A 42 4.37 -4.73 -7.52
CA HIS A 42 5.37 -5.33 -8.41
C HIS A 42 5.50 -6.82 -8.17
N PHE A 43 5.70 -7.54 -9.27
CA PHE A 43 6.07 -8.95 -9.21
C PHE A 43 7.59 -9.12 -9.11
N GLN A 44 8.35 -8.42 -9.96
CA GLN A 44 9.81 -8.47 -9.92
C GLN A 44 10.39 -7.33 -9.07
N PRO A 45 11.48 -7.57 -8.34
CA PRO A 45 12.29 -6.50 -7.78
C PRO A 45 12.84 -5.56 -8.86
N TRP A 46 12.91 -4.26 -8.56
CA TRP A 46 13.44 -3.25 -9.49
C TRP A 46 14.97 -3.20 -9.57
N ARG A 47 15.65 -3.88 -8.64
CA ARG A 47 17.11 -3.91 -8.56
C ARG A 47 17.59 -5.33 -8.32
N HIS A 48 18.73 -5.65 -8.92
CA HIS A 48 19.37 -6.97 -8.76
C HIS A 48 19.91 -7.18 -7.34
N THR A 49 20.52 -6.13 -6.76
CA THR A 49 21.11 -6.19 -5.42
C THR A 49 20.21 -5.46 -4.44
N ASN A 50 19.83 -6.12 -3.34
CA ASN A 50 18.95 -5.57 -2.30
C ASN A 50 17.65 -4.97 -2.87
N GLY A 51 17.11 -5.60 -3.91
CA GLY A 51 15.78 -5.30 -4.43
C GLY A 51 14.74 -6.20 -3.77
N HIS A 52 13.56 -5.64 -3.54
CA HIS A 52 12.42 -6.37 -2.99
C HIS A 52 11.18 -6.19 -3.87
N ALA A 53 10.19 -7.07 -3.68
CA ALA A 53 8.86 -6.95 -4.27
C ALA A 53 7.82 -7.63 -3.36
N PRO A 54 7.53 -7.09 -2.16
CA PRO A 54 6.42 -7.57 -1.34
C PRO A 54 5.10 -7.54 -2.11
N PHE A 55 4.29 -8.58 -1.95
CA PHE A 55 2.98 -8.65 -2.57
C PHE A 55 2.03 -7.60 -1.95
N ALA A 56 1.53 -6.67 -2.77
CA ALA A 56 0.85 -5.48 -2.27
C ALA A 56 -0.45 -5.79 -1.52
N LEU A 57 -1.25 -6.78 -1.95
CA LEU A 57 -2.55 -7.08 -1.33
C LEU A 57 -2.39 -7.71 0.06
N SER A 58 -1.43 -8.62 0.26
CA SER A 58 -1.12 -9.16 1.59
C SER A 58 -0.53 -8.09 2.53
N TRP A 59 0.30 -7.21 1.97
CA TRP A 59 0.83 -6.08 2.73
C TRP A 59 -0.29 -5.10 3.13
N LEU A 60 -1.25 -4.80 2.24
CA LEU A 60 -2.37 -3.89 2.52
C LEU A 60 -3.22 -4.37 3.68
N GLY A 61 -3.61 -5.65 3.71
CA GLY A 61 -4.36 -6.19 4.86
C GLY A 61 -3.56 -6.11 6.17
N SER A 62 -2.26 -6.39 6.12
CA SER A 62 -1.38 -6.30 7.30
C SER A 62 -1.16 -4.86 7.78
N ALA A 63 -1.06 -3.91 6.85
CA ALA A 63 -0.93 -2.49 7.13
C ALA A 63 -2.22 -1.96 7.76
N ALA A 64 -3.36 -2.29 7.15
CA ALA A 64 -4.67 -1.84 7.59
C ALA A 64 -5.01 -2.31 9.01
N GLU A 65 -4.64 -3.56 9.36
CA GLU A 65 -4.81 -4.06 10.73
C GLU A 65 -3.95 -3.29 11.76
N ARG A 66 -2.74 -2.87 11.35
CA ARG A 66 -1.78 -2.16 12.22
C ARG A 66 -2.08 -0.67 12.39
N THR A 67 -2.73 -0.05 11.41
CA THR A 67 -3.05 1.37 11.43
C THR A 67 -4.52 1.62 11.78
N LYS A 68 -4.89 2.88 12.02
CA LYS A 68 -6.26 3.25 12.44
C LYS A 68 -6.87 4.44 11.67
N ARG A 69 -6.08 5.24 10.97
CA ARG A 69 -6.49 6.53 10.39
C ARG A 69 -6.00 6.72 8.95
N VAL A 70 -4.78 6.32 8.64
CA VAL A 70 -4.20 6.58 7.31
C VAL A 70 -5.00 5.88 6.22
N ILE A 71 -5.23 6.58 5.11
CA ILE A 71 -5.81 5.97 3.91
C ILE A 71 -4.74 5.10 3.26
N LEU A 72 -5.08 3.85 2.98
CA LEU A 72 -4.18 2.89 2.34
C LEU A 72 -4.59 2.63 0.89
N GLY A 73 -3.61 2.35 0.03
CA GLY A 73 -3.92 1.94 -1.34
C GLY A 73 -2.70 1.57 -2.18
N THR A 74 -2.96 1.11 -3.39
CA THR A 74 -1.91 0.85 -4.38
C THR A 74 -1.63 2.09 -5.22
N SER A 75 -0.35 2.39 -5.44
CA SER A 75 0.12 3.42 -6.38
C SER A 75 1.27 2.87 -7.22
N VAL A 76 1.01 2.01 -8.21
CA VAL A 76 -0.30 1.47 -8.63
C VAL A 76 -0.26 -0.05 -8.74
N LEU A 77 -1.44 -0.69 -8.80
CA LEU A 77 -1.63 -2.07 -9.24
C LEU A 77 -2.25 -2.06 -10.64
N THR A 78 -1.81 -2.98 -11.51
CA THR A 78 -2.33 -3.10 -12.89
C THR A 78 -3.32 -4.26 -12.99
N PRO A 79 -4.66 -4.02 -13.00
CA PRO A 79 -5.67 -5.07 -12.88
C PRO A 79 -6.12 -5.66 -14.23
N THR A 80 -5.29 -5.57 -15.28
CA THR A 80 -5.71 -5.86 -16.67
C THR A 80 -4.97 -7.02 -17.34
N PHE A 81 -3.95 -7.60 -16.69
CA PHE A 81 -3.14 -8.67 -17.28
C PHE A 81 -2.92 -9.81 -16.29
N ARG A 82 -1.89 -9.73 -15.44
CA ARG A 82 -1.52 -10.82 -14.51
C ARG A 82 -2.53 -11.11 -13.41
N TYR A 83 -3.54 -10.24 -13.25
CA TYR A 83 -4.64 -10.45 -12.33
C TYR A 83 -5.96 -10.50 -13.08
N GLN A 84 -6.87 -11.32 -12.59
CA GLN A 84 -8.27 -11.29 -12.98
C GLN A 84 -8.95 -10.08 -12.31
N PRO A 85 -9.48 -9.10 -13.05
CA PRO A 85 -10.14 -7.91 -12.48
C PRO A 85 -11.19 -8.23 -11.41
N ALA A 86 -11.99 -9.30 -11.61
CA ALA A 86 -13.00 -9.71 -10.62
C ALA A 86 -12.39 -10.08 -9.26
N ILE A 87 -11.19 -10.67 -9.24
CA ILE A 87 -10.48 -11.00 -8.00
C ILE A 87 -9.90 -9.75 -7.34
N ILE A 88 -9.44 -8.77 -8.12
CA ILE A 88 -9.02 -7.47 -7.58
C ILE A 88 -10.21 -6.72 -6.96
N ALA A 89 -11.36 -6.73 -7.62
CA ALA A 89 -12.59 -6.17 -7.09
C ALA A 89 -13.00 -6.85 -5.78
N GLN A 90 -12.93 -8.18 -5.72
CA GLN A 90 -13.17 -8.94 -4.50
C GLN A 90 -12.19 -8.56 -3.39
N ALA A 91 -10.88 -8.49 -3.68
CA ALA A 91 -9.86 -8.18 -2.68
C ALA A 91 -10.04 -6.78 -2.07
N PHE A 92 -10.20 -5.74 -2.91
CA PHE A 92 -10.44 -4.38 -2.42
C PHE A 92 -11.83 -4.24 -1.77
N GLY A 93 -12.84 -4.94 -2.26
CA GLY A 93 -14.16 -4.99 -1.63
C GLY A 93 -14.11 -5.58 -0.23
N THR A 94 -13.35 -6.67 -0.02
CA THR A 94 -13.12 -7.24 1.31
C THR A 94 -12.34 -6.28 2.21
N LEU A 95 -11.25 -5.69 1.72
CA LEU A 95 -10.46 -4.74 2.52
C LEU A 95 -11.28 -3.54 2.97
N GLY A 96 -12.08 -2.94 2.08
CA GLY A 96 -12.92 -1.77 2.41
C GLY A 96 -14.12 -2.06 3.32
N VAL A 97 -14.42 -3.33 3.62
CA VAL A 97 -15.40 -3.71 4.65
C VAL A 97 -14.71 -3.94 6.00
N LEU A 98 -13.47 -4.40 5.99
CA LEU A 98 -12.71 -4.69 7.22
C LEU A 98 -12.09 -3.44 7.85
N TYR A 99 -11.70 -2.45 7.04
CA TYR A 99 -10.86 -1.31 7.42
C TYR A 99 -11.36 -0.01 6.81
#